data_AF-A0A533UZH1-F1
#
_entry.id   AF-A0A533UZH1-F1
#
_cell.length_a   1.000
_cell.length_b   1.000
_cell.length_c   1.000
_cell.angle_alpha   90.00
_cell.angle_beta   90.00
_cell.angle_gamma   90.00
#
_symmetry.space_group_name_H-M   'P 1'
#
loop_
_entity.id
_entity.type
_entity.pdbx_description
1 polymer ?
#
loop_
_entity_poly.entity_id
_entity_poly.type
_entity_poly.pdbx_seq_one_letter_code
_entity_poly.pdbx_strand_id
1 'polypeptide(L)'
;MVDKFTIVRLSAGNEKFEILVKPDPALEYKLGKKIDISNIMISDEIYSDANKGTRISTEKLMKHFKTADQLEIAKQIMAKGDLNLNTDQRRKMIEEKKKQIVQYINKNFVDPKTHMPHPISRINAVLDEARVAIDPFKRLEDQIKNIIDPLRKILPLKSEILELTVTVPAQFSGQSFSVFKSIGEMKSEQWLSNGSLQVVL
;
A
#
# COMPACT_ATOMS: atom_id res chain seq x y z
N MET A 1 -2.85 -31.83 4.85
CA MET A 1 -2.76 -30.50 4.22
C MET A 1 -1.33 -30.34 3.75
N VAL A 2 -1.08 -30.22 2.45
CA VAL A 2 0.29 -29.92 1.99
C VAL A 2 0.52 -28.45 2.31
N ASP A 3 1.39 -28.15 3.27
CA ASP A 3 1.77 -26.78 3.60
C ASP A 3 2.25 -26.11 2.31
N LYS A 4 1.46 -25.17 1.80
CA LYS A 4 1.81 -24.38 0.62
C LYS A 4 2.98 -23.50 1.01
N PHE A 5 4.18 -23.83 0.53
CA PHE A 5 5.36 -23.00 0.69
C PHE A 5 5.52 -22.05 -0.50
N THR A 6 6.20 -20.94 -0.27
CA THR A 6 6.68 -20.07 -1.33
C THR A 6 8.17 -19.77 -1.16
N ILE A 7 8.78 -19.32 -2.25
CA ILE A 7 10.21 -19.02 -2.34
C ILE A 7 10.39 -17.51 -2.38
N VAL A 8 11.22 -16.98 -1.48
CA VAL A 8 11.74 -15.61 -1.58
C VAL A 8 13.12 -15.69 -2.20
N ARG A 9 13.34 -14.93 -3.27
CA ARG A 9 14.61 -14.91 -4.00
C ARG A 9 15.28 -13.55 -3.87
N LEU A 10 16.55 -13.55 -3.51
CA LEU A 10 17.43 -12.38 -3.57
C LEU A 10 18.60 -12.70 -4.51
N SER A 11 18.81 -11.84 -5.51
CA SER A 11 19.98 -11.92 -6.39
C SER A 11 21.00 -10.88 -5.92
N ALA A 12 22.23 -11.32 -5.57
CA ALA A 12 23.31 -10.41 -5.20
C ALA A 12 24.57 -10.75 -6.03
N GLY A 13 24.91 -9.86 -6.96
CA GLY A 13 25.97 -10.11 -7.93
C GLY A 13 25.60 -11.26 -8.86
N ASN A 14 26.45 -12.29 -8.93
CA ASN A 14 26.24 -13.47 -9.78
C ASN A 14 25.61 -14.66 -9.02
N GLU A 15 25.21 -14.44 -7.76
CA GLU A 15 24.69 -15.49 -6.89
C GLU A 15 23.22 -15.24 -6.52
N LYS A 16 22.49 -16.34 -6.31
CA LYS A 16 21.08 -16.36 -5.95
C LYS A 16 20.96 -16.97 -4.56
N PHE A 17 20.13 -16.34 -3.73
CA PHE A 17 19.82 -16.77 -2.38
C PHE A 17 18.32 -16.93 -2.27
N GLU A 18 17.88 -18.12 -1.86
CA GLU A 18 16.49 -18.52 -1.80
C GLU A 18 16.16 -19.06 -0.41
N ILE A 19 14.99 -18.68 0.11
CA ILE A 19 14.45 -19.20 1.38
C ILE A 19 13.03 -19.71 1.19
N LEU A 20 12.68 -20.75 1.94
CA LEU A 20 11.35 -21.34 1.97
C LEU A 20 10.53 -20.74 3.09
N VAL A 21 9.42 -20.10 2.74
CA VAL A 21 8.56 -19.39 3.70
C VAL A 21 7.09 -19.74 3.51
N LYS A 22 6.32 -19.59 4.58
CA LYS A 22 4.85 -19.65 4.53
C LYS A 22 4.32 -18.35 3.89
N PRO A 23 3.44 -18.43 2.88
CA PRO A 23 3.07 -17.29 2.04
C PRO A 23 2.34 -16.17 2.79
N ASP A 24 1.38 -16.53 3.65
CA ASP A 24 0.58 -15.54 4.38
C ASP A 24 1.41 -14.73 5.39
N PRO A 25 2.16 -15.36 6.33
CA PRO A 25 2.97 -14.60 7.29
C PRO A 25 4.19 -13.93 6.62
N ALA A 26 4.71 -14.46 5.51
CA ALA A 26 5.73 -13.77 4.71
C ALA A 26 5.22 -12.47 4.09
N LEU A 27 3.98 -12.46 3.60
CA LEU A 27 3.34 -11.27 3.07
C LEU A 27 3.14 -10.22 4.18
N GLU A 28 2.65 -10.64 5.34
CA GLU A 28 2.43 -9.75 6.48
C GLU A 28 3.73 -9.11 6.98
N TYR A 29 4.83 -9.86 6.99
CA TYR A 29 6.15 -9.35 7.31
C TYR A 29 6.59 -8.27 6.31
N LYS A 30 6.39 -8.50 5.00
CA LYS A 30 6.64 -7.50 3.95
C LYS A 30 5.78 -6.24 4.08
N LEU A 31 4.57 -6.37 4.60
CA LEU A 31 3.67 -5.25 4.91
C LEU A 31 4.07 -4.48 6.19
N GLY A 32 5.13 -4.91 6.88
CA GLY A 32 5.68 -4.24 8.06
C GLY A 32 5.08 -4.69 9.40
N LYS A 33 4.33 -5.81 9.43
CA LYS A 33 3.89 -6.39 10.71
C LYS A 33 5.10 -7.00 11.43
N LYS A 34 5.17 -6.82 12.75
CA LYS A 34 6.21 -7.41 13.60
C LYS A 34 5.93 -8.90 13.81
N ILE A 35 6.45 -9.72 12.91
CA ILE A 35 6.38 -11.18 12.99
C ILE A 35 7.81 -11.71 13.03
N ASP A 36 8.06 -12.69 13.91
CA ASP A 36 9.36 -13.36 13.97
C ASP A 36 9.63 -14.20 12.72
N ILE A 37 10.80 -13.99 12.12
CA ILE A 37 11.22 -14.68 10.90
C ILE A 37 11.32 -16.19 11.07
N SER A 38 11.72 -16.66 12.25
CA SER A 38 11.76 -18.09 12.57
C SER A 38 10.39 -18.78 12.41
N ASN A 39 9.29 -18.06 12.65
CA ASN A 39 7.93 -18.60 12.49
C ASN A 39 7.41 -18.54 11.04
N ILE A 40 8.03 -17.69 10.22
CA ILE A 40 7.70 -17.50 8.80
C ILE A 40 8.43 -18.55 7.95
N MET A 41 9.68 -18.84 8.28
CA MET A 41 10.50 -19.82 7.58
C MET A 41 10.00 -21.24 7.84
N ILE A 42 10.12 -22.07 6.81
CA ILE A 42 9.77 -23.50 6.88
C ILE A 42 11.02 -24.34 7.22
N SER A 43 12.17 -23.86 6.77
CA SER A 43 13.48 -24.44 7.02
C SER A 43 14.44 -23.30 7.34
N ASP A 44 15.30 -23.47 8.35
CA ASP A 44 16.33 -22.49 8.75
C ASP A 44 17.49 -22.39 7.73
N GLU A 45 17.38 -23.06 6.59
CA GLU A 45 18.44 -23.12 5.59
C GLU A 45 18.26 -22.13 4.45
N ILE A 46 19.40 -21.69 3.89
CA ILE A 46 19.46 -20.83 2.71
C ILE A 46 19.90 -21.67 1.52
N TYR A 47 19.13 -21.60 0.45
CA TYR A 47 19.35 -22.37 -0.76
C TYR A 47 19.89 -21.46 -1.87
N SER A 48 20.70 -22.02 -2.78
CA SER A 48 20.95 -21.39 -4.07
C SER A 48 19.81 -21.68 -5.07
N ASP A 49 19.15 -22.83 -4.89
CA ASP A 49 17.96 -23.25 -5.62
C ASP A 49 17.11 -24.12 -4.68
N ALA A 50 16.01 -23.56 -4.18
CA ALA A 50 15.13 -24.22 -3.22
C ALA A 50 14.33 -25.38 -3.86
N ASN A 51 14.06 -25.33 -5.17
CA ASN A 51 13.37 -26.42 -5.86
C ASN A 51 14.25 -27.65 -6.03
N LYS A 52 15.57 -27.44 -6.16
CA LYS A 52 16.57 -28.52 -6.26
C LYS A 52 17.17 -28.91 -4.90
N GLY A 53 16.78 -28.23 -3.82
CA GLY A 53 17.34 -28.43 -2.48
C GLY A 53 18.84 -28.13 -2.40
N THR A 54 19.40 -27.32 -3.31
CA THR A 54 20.83 -27.03 -3.34
C THR A 54 21.14 -25.92 -2.33
N ARG A 55 21.89 -26.26 -1.28
CA ARG A 55 22.32 -25.31 -0.23
C ARG A 55 23.47 -24.43 -0.73
N ILE A 56 23.51 -23.20 -0.25
CA ILE A 56 24.64 -22.31 -0.53
C ILE A 56 25.75 -22.53 0.49
N SER A 57 27.02 -22.40 0.07
CA SER A 57 28.16 -22.56 0.98
C SER A 57 28.31 -21.37 1.92
N THR A 58 28.78 -21.62 3.14
CA THR A 58 28.96 -20.59 4.18
C THR A 58 29.95 -19.49 3.75
N GLU A 59 30.93 -19.82 2.91
CA GLU A 59 31.90 -18.85 2.36
C GLU A 59 31.20 -17.76 1.53
N LYS A 60 30.21 -18.16 0.73
CA LYS A 60 29.41 -17.26 -0.11
C LYS A 60 28.50 -16.36 0.72
N LEU A 61 27.88 -16.95 1.74
CA LEU A 61 27.07 -16.21 2.72
C LEU A 61 27.91 -15.12 3.41
N MET A 62 29.08 -15.48 3.93
CA MET A 62 30.00 -14.53 4.56
C MET A 62 30.48 -13.45 3.59
N LYS A 63 30.77 -13.80 2.34
CA LYS A 63 31.20 -12.83 1.32
C LYS A 63 30.12 -11.78 0.99
N HIS A 64 28.85 -12.19 0.88
CA HIS A 64 27.77 -11.31 0.46
C HIS A 64 27.04 -10.62 1.61
N PHE A 65 26.84 -11.31 2.73
CA PHE A 65 26.05 -10.83 3.87
C PHE A 65 26.91 -10.44 5.08
N LYS A 66 28.21 -10.75 5.08
CA LYS A 66 29.16 -10.50 6.18
C LYS A 66 28.79 -11.17 7.52
N THR A 67 27.85 -12.10 7.49
CA THR A 67 27.40 -12.89 8.64
C THR A 67 27.20 -14.33 8.18
N ALA A 68 27.34 -15.26 9.12
CA ALA A 68 27.03 -16.68 8.93
C ALA A 68 25.72 -17.08 9.63
N ASP A 69 25.08 -16.14 10.34
CA ASP A 69 23.80 -16.38 10.98
C ASP A 69 22.68 -16.46 9.94
N GLN A 70 22.10 -17.65 9.80
CA GLN A 70 21.03 -17.93 8.85
C GLN A 70 19.80 -17.05 9.11
N LEU A 71 19.49 -16.72 10.37
CA LEU A 71 18.35 -15.89 10.73
C LEU A 71 18.55 -14.44 10.28
N GLU A 72 19.72 -13.85 10.54
CA GLU A 72 20.05 -12.50 10.09
C GLU A 72 20.01 -12.38 8.57
N ILE A 73 20.56 -13.37 7.86
CA ILE A 73 20.57 -13.40 6.41
C ILE A 73 19.15 -13.53 5.87
N ALA A 74 18.32 -14.38 6.48
CA ALA A 74 16.91 -14.48 6.12
C ALA A 74 16.17 -13.15 6.31
N LYS A 75 16.49 -12.35 7.35
CA LYS A 75 15.93 -10.98 7.49
C LYS A 75 16.32 -10.09 6.32
N GLN A 76 17.57 -10.15 5.91
CA GLN A 76 18.05 -9.37 4.76
C GLN A 76 17.41 -9.83 3.44
N ILE A 77 17.25 -11.14 3.24
CA ILE A 77 16.58 -11.73 2.08
C ILE A 77 15.10 -11.35 2.07
N MET A 78 14.39 -11.39 3.20
CA MET A 78 12.99 -10.98 3.29
C MET A 78 12.80 -9.49 3.01
N ALA A 79 13.73 -8.64 3.48
CA ALA A 79 13.66 -7.20 3.28
C ALA A 79 13.94 -6.78 1.82
N LYS A 80 14.96 -7.38 1.19
CA LYS A 80 15.44 -6.97 -0.14
C LYS A 80 14.99 -7.88 -1.29
N GLY A 81 14.65 -9.13 -0.99
CA GLY A 81 14.31 -10.14 -1.97
C GLY A 81 12.89 -10.04 -2.48
N ASP A 82 12.63 -10.68 -3.60
CA ASP A 82 11.32 -10.77 -4.22
C ASP A 82 10.57 -12.00 -3.71
N LEU A 83 9.38 -11.77 -3.17
CA LEU A 83 8.46 -12.82 -2.74
C LEU A 83 7.71 -13.31 -3.98
N ASN A 84 7.90 -14.56 -4.36
CA ASN A 84 7.10 -15.15 -5.43
C ASN A 84 5.67 -15.35 -4.90
N LEU A 85 4.77 -14.45 -5.28
CA LEU A 85 3.35 -14.61 -4.98
C LEU A 85 2.70 -15.53 -6.01
N ASN A 86 1.74 -16.34 -5.54
CA ASN A 86 0.85 -17.04 -6.47
C ASN A 86 0.03 -16.02 -7.26
N THR A 87 -0.34 -16.35 -8.50
CA THR A 87 -1.10 -15.49 -9.42
C THR A 87 -2.38 -14.96 -8.77
N ASP A 88 -3.11 -15.81 -8.03
CA ASP A 88 -4.35 -15.42 -7.35
C ASP A 88 -4.13 -14.41 -6.22
N GLN A 89 -3.08 -14.61 -5.42
CA GLN A 89 -2.73 -13.68 -4.33
C GLN A 89 -2.31 -12.33 -4.89
N ARG A 90 -1.48 -12.34 -5.94
CA ARG A 90 -1.05 -11.12 -6.63
C ARG A 90 -2.25 -10.37 -7.20
N ARG A 91 -3.18 -11.07 -7.85
CA ARG A 91 -4.41 -10.47 -8.41
C ARG A 91 -5.26 -9.82 -7.32
N LYS A 92 -5.50 -10.53 -6.21
CA LYS A 92 -6.28 -9.99 -5.08
C LYS A 92 -5.66 -8.72 -4.51
N MET A 93 -4.33 -8.68 -4.34
CA MET A 93 -3.64 -7.48 -3.85
C MET A 93 -3.75 -6.31 -4.82
N ILE A 94 -3.62 -6.57 -6.13
CA ILE A 94 -3.78 -5.53 -7.15
C ILE A 94 -5.22 -4.99 -7.13
N GLU A 95 -6.23 -5.84 -7.02
CA GLU A 95 -7.63 -5.42 -6.96
C GLU A 95 -7.92 -4.57 -5.70
N GLU A 96 -7.42 -4.96 -4.54
CA GLU A 96 -7.57 -4.18 -3.30
C GLU A 96 -6.85 -2.84 -3.40
N LYS A 97 -5.63 -2.82 -3.96
CA LYS A 97 -4.89 -1.57 -4.19
C LYS A 97 -5.60 -0.67 -5.20
N LYS A 98 -6.18 -1.25 -6.27
CA LYS A 98 -6.98 -0.54 -7.26
C LYS A 98 -8.19 0.14 -6.61
N LYS A 99 -8.91 -0.55 -5.71
CA LYS A 99 -10.01 0.07 -4.95
C LYS A 99 -9.55 1.27 -4.12
N GLN A 100 -8.41 1.17 -3.43
CA GLN A 100 -7.83 2.27 -2.67
C GLN A 100 -7.48 3.47 -3.57
N ILE A 101 -6.88 3.21 -4.74
CA ILE A 101 -6.57 4.24 -5.74
C ILE A 101 -7.85 4.94 -6.21
N VAL A 102 -8.90 4.17 -6.53
CA VAL A 102 -10.18 4.72 -6.99
C VAL A 102 -10.81 5.62 -5.92
N GLN A 103 -10.83 5.18 -4.67
CA GLN A 103 -11.35 5.97 -3.55
C GLN A 103 -10.55 7.26 -3.35
N TYR A 104 -9.22 7.17 -3.45
CA TYR A 104 -8.36 8.34 -3.37
C TYR A 104 -8.62 9.33 -4.50
N ILE A 105 -8.80 8.85 -5.74
CA ILE A 105 -9.10 9.71 -6.88
C ILE A 105 -10.47 10.38 -6.70
N ASN A 106 -11.48 9.62 -6.31
CA ASN A 106 -12.83 10.14 -6.05
C ASN A 106 -12.86 11.22 -4.96
N LYS A 107 -12.05 11.08 -3.90
CA LYS A 107 -12.00 12.04 -2.78
C LYS A 107 -11.22 13.32 -3.12
N ASN A 108 -10.13 13.21 -3.88
CA ASN A 108 -9.19 14.32 -4.08
C ASN A 108 -9.30 15.02 -5.44
N PHE A 109 -9.99 14.43 -6.42
CA PHE A 109 -10.07 14.95 -7.78
C PHE A 109 -11.51 15.15 -8.24
N VAL A 110 -11.72 16.28 -8.91
CA VAL A 110 -13.00 16.68 -9.50
C VAL A 110 -12.87 16.90 -11.00
N ASP A 111 -14.00 16.91 -11.68
CA ASP A 111 -14.08 17.34 -13.07
C ASP A 111 -13.93 18.88 -13.13
N PRO A 112 -13.02 19.43 -13.97
CA PRO A 112 -12.85 20.87 -14.07
C PRO A 112 -14.03 21.63 -14.68
N LYS A 113 -14.97 20.94 -15.35
CA LYS A 113 -16.16 21.56 -15.95
C LYS A 113 -17.35 21.59 -14.98
N THR A 114 -17.55 20.51 -14.22
CA THR A 114 -18.71 20.40 -13.32
C THR A 114 -18.36 20.64 -11.86
N HIS A 115 -17.07 20.67 -11.51
CA HIS A 115 -16.56 20.72 -10.12
C HIS A 115 -17.10 19.59 -9.22
N MET A 116 -17.66 18.53 -9.82
CA MET A 116 -18.17 17.38 -9.09
C MET A 116 -17.14 16.25 -9.08
N PRO A 117 -17.11 15.43 -8.01
CA PRO A 117 -16.27 14.24 -7.97
C PRO A 117 -16.70 13.22 -9.02
N HIS A 118 -15.72 12.56 -9.64
CA HIS A 118 -15.99 11.53 -10.64
C HIS A 118 -16.57 10.27 -9.99
N PRO A 119 -17.62 9.65 -10.56
CA PRO A 119 -18.17 8.40 -10.04
C PRO A 119 -17.14 7.27 -9.98
N ILE A 120 -17.19 6.44 -8.93
CA ILE A 120 -16.30 5.28 -8.72
C ILE A 120 -16.29 4.33 -9.92
N SER A 121 -17.46 4.09 -10.53
CA SER A 121 -17.60 3.23 -11.73
C SER A 121 -16.85 3.80 -12.93
N ARG A 122 -16.92 5.13 -13.14
CA ARG A 122 -16.23 5.81 -14.23
C ARG A 122 -14.71 5.75 -14.05
N ILE A 123 -14.21 6.01 -12.85
CA ILE A 123 -12.76 5.94 -12.55
C ILE A 123 -12.24 4.51 -12.77
N ASN A 124 -12.98 3.48 -12.34
CA ASN A 124 -12.61 2.08 -12.59
C ASN A 124 -12.50 1.77 -14.07
N ALA A 125 -13.50 2.16 -14.87
CA ALA A 125 -13.48 1.94 -16.32
C ALA A 125 -12.29 2.63 -16.99
N VAL A 126 -11.97 3.86 -16.59
CA VAL A 126 -10.82 4.60 -17.14
C VAL A 126 -9.49 3.97 -16.72
N LEU A 127 -9.37 3.44 -15.49
CA LEU A 127 -8.18 2.72 -15.06
C LEU A 127 -7.91 1.47 -15.92
N ASP A 128 -8.97 0.74 -16.27
CA ASP A 128 -8.88 -0.44 -17.14
C ASP A 128 -8.53 -0.07 -18.59
N GLU A 129 -9.11 1.02 -19.10
CA GLU A 129 -8.82 1.55 -20.43
C GLU A 129 -7.37 2.07 -20.55
N ALA A 130 -6.90 2.79 -19.54
CA ALA A 130 -5.55 3.34 -19.48
C ALA A 130 -4.47 2.27 -19.29
N ARG A 131 -4.85 1.01 -18.99
CA ARG A 131 -3.95 -0.15 -18.77
C ARG A 131 -2.78 0.18 -17.84
N VAL A 132 -3.05 0.91 -16.77
CA VAL A 132 -2.00 1.37 -15.85
C VAL A 132 -1.49 0.20 -15.02
N ALA A 133 -0.16 0.05 -14.96
CA ALA A 133 0.48 -0.94 -14.10
C ALA A 133 0.36 -0.52 -12.63
N ILE A 134 -0.35 -1.33 -11.83
CA ILE A 134 -0.50 -1.12 -10.38
C ILE A 134 0.47 -2.06 -9.65
N ASP A 135 1.37 -1.50 -8.87
CA ASP A 135 2.24 -2.24 -7.96
C ASP A 135 1.57 -2.35 -6.57
N PRO A 136 1.29 -3.56 -6.07
CA PRO A 136 0.66 -3.75 -4.78
C PRO A 136 1.58 -3.38 -3.59
N PHE A 137 2.91 -3.41 -3.77
CA PHE A 137 3.87 -3.19 -2.70
C PHE A 137 4.28 -1.72 -2.53
N LYS A 138 4.09 -0.89 -3.56
CA LYS A 138 4.38 0.55 -3.46
C LYS A 138 3.32 1.28 -2.65
N ARG A 139 3.73 2.37 -1.99
CA ARG A 139 2.79 3.26 -1.31
C ARG A 139 1.91 3.96 -2.34
N LEU A 140 0.69 4.31 -1.92
CA LEU A 140 -0.28 4.94 -2.79
C LEU A 140 0.24 6.27 -3.34
N GLU A 141 0.82 7.10 -2.48
CA GLU A 141 1.35 8.43 -2.80
C GLU A 141 2.46 8.40 -3.85
N ASP A 142 3.37 7.42 -3.75
CA ASP A 142 4.49 7.26 -4.69
C ASP A 142 4.01 6.82 -6.08
N GLN A 143 2.93 6.03 -6.13
CA GLN A 143 2.37 5.52 -7.37
C GLN A 143 1.33 6.45 -8.00
N ILE A 144 0.69 7.33 -7.22
CA ILE A 144 -0.46 8.10 -7.66
C ILE A 144 -0.12 8.99 -8.86
N LYS A 145 1.05 9.61 -8.87
CA LYS A 145 1.49 10.51 -9.95
C LYS A 145 1.57 9.77 -11.28
N ASN A 146 2.22 8.61 -11.27
CA ASN A 146 2.37 7.74 -12.45
C ASN A 146 1.03 7.19 -12.94
N ILE A 147 0.03 7.11 -12.07
CA ILE A 147 -1.34 6.72 -12.44
C ILE A 147 -2.12 7.90 -13.00
N ILE A 148 -2.06 9.08 -12.39
CA ILE A 148 -2.88 10.23 -12.77
C ILE A 148 -2.51 10.79 -14.14
N ASP A 149 -1.23 10.81 -14.51
CA ASP A 149 -0.78 11.37 -15.80
C ASP A 149 -1.40 10.68 -17.03
N PRO A 150 -1.41 9.34 -17.15
CA PRO A 150 -2.13 8.67 -18.23
C PRO A 150 -3.65 8.83 -18.10
N LEU A 151 -4.20 8.86 -16.88
CA LEU A 151 -5.64 9.07 -16.68
C LEU A 151 -6.11 10.43 -17.17
N ARG A 152 -5.32 11.49 -16.98
CA ARG A 152 -5.66 12.86 -17.41
C ARG A 152 -5.93 13.00 -18.91
N LYS A 153 -5.38 12.09 -19.74
CA LYS A 153 -5.61 12.07 -21.19
C LYS A 153 -7.03 11.65 -21.56
N ILE A 154 -7.68 10.84 -20.72
CA ILE A 154 -9.00 10.26 -20.95
C ILE A 154 -10.06 10.94 -20.07
N LEU A 155 -9.68 11.24 -18.81
CA LEU A 155 -10.54 11.83 -17.79
C LEU A 155 -9.87 13.09 -17.24
N PRO A 156 -10.44 14.29 -17.46
CA PRO A 156 -9.86 15.51 -16.91
C PRO A 156 -9.98 15.50 -15.39
N LEU A 157 -8.83 15.46 -14.71
CA LEU A 157 -8.70 15.38 -13.26
C LEU A 157 -8.01 16.64 -12.73
N LYS A 158 -8.74 17.44 -11.95
CA LYS A 158 -8.22 18.62 -11.25
C LYS A 158 -8.29 18.38 -9.74
N SER A 159 -7.19 18.65 -9.04
CA SER A 159 -7.19 18.70 -7.59
C SER A 159 -7.66 20.09 -7.14
N GLU A 160 -8.69 20.15 -6.32
CA GLU A 160 -9.24 21.40 -5.78
C GLU A 160 -9.35 21.27 -4.26
N ILE A 161 -8.89 22.28 -3.53
CA ILE A 161 -9.05 22.37 -2.07
C ILE A 161 -10.18 23.38 -1.85
N LEU A 162 -11.26 22.93 -1.24
CA LEU A 162 -12.40 23.77 -0.90
C LEU A 162 -12.28 24.19 0.56
N GLU A 163 -12.55 25.47 0.81
CA GLU A 163 -12.71 26.00 2.16
C GLU A 163 -14.20 26.18 2.43
N LEU A 164 -14.72 25.52 3.46
CA LEU A 164 -16.14 25.49 3.77
C LEU A 164 -16.40 26.20 5.09
N THR A 165 -17.22 27.26 5.04
CA THR A 165 -17.74 27.91 6.25
C THR A 165 -19.08 27.30 6.61
N VAL A 166 -19.14 26.62 7.77
CA VAL A 166 -20.36 25.98 8.28
C VAL A 166 -20.81 26.72 9.53
N THR A 167 -22.10 27.09 9.58
CA THR A 167 -22.71 27.70 10.76
C THR A 167 -23.70 26.73 11.39
N VAL A 168 -23.50 26.40 12.65
CA VAL A 168 -24.29 25.46 13.43
C VAL A 168 -25.06 26.20 14.52
N PRO A 169 -26.38 26.01 14.63
CA PRO A 169 -27.17 26.58 15.72
C PRO A 169 -26.68 26.13 17.09
N ALA A 170 -26.84 27.00 18.10
CA ALA A 170 -26.38 26.76 19.48
C ALA A 170 -26.78 25.39 20.04
N GLN A 171 -27.99 24.93 19.73
CA GLN A 171 -28.56 23.66 20.19
C GLN A 171 -27.77 22.42 19.76
N PHE A 172 -27.06 22.47 18.62
CA PHE A 172 -26.33 21.32 18.06
C PHE A 172 -24.82 21.46 18.10
N SER A 173 -24.32 22.64 18.50
CA SER A 173 -22.88 22.99 18.55
C SER A 173 -22.00 21.91 19.20
N GLY A 174 -22.40 21.40 20.38
CA GLY A 174 -21.65 20.36 21.10
C GLY A 174 -21.54 19.02 20.35
N GLN A 175 -22.59 18.61 19.63
CA GLN A 175 -22.58 17.35 18.84
C GLN A 175 -21.82 17.51 17.53
N SER A 176 -21.86 18.70 16.93
CA SER A 176 -21.24 18.98 15.63
C SER A 176 -19.71 18.93 15.67
N PHE A 177 -19.06 19.22 16.80
CA PHE A 177 -17.61 19.12 16.93
C PHE A 177 -17.04 17.75 16.56
N SER A 178 -17.71 16.67 16.99
CA SER A 178 -17.26 15.31 16.67
C SER A 178 -17.38 14.99 15.18
N VAL A 179 -18.36 15.61 14.51
CA VAL A 179 -18.59 15.44 13.07
C VAL A 179 -17.57 16.25 12.27
N PHE A 180 -17.26 17.48 12.67
CA PHE A 180 -16.23 18.28 12.00
C PHE A 180 -14.85 17.62 12.06
N LYS A 181 -14.47 17.07 13.22
CA LYS A 181 -13.22 16.32 13.38
C LYS A 181 -13.13 15.05 12.53
N SER A 182 -14.25 14.43 12.17
CA SER A 182 -14.23 13.22 11.34
C SER A 182 -14.19 13.53 9.84
N ILE A 183 -14.67 14.71 9.42
CA ILE A 183 -14.71 15.15 8.03
C ILE A 183 -13.36 15.75 7.59
N GLY A 184 -12.73 16.56 8.45
CA GLY A 184 -11.50 17.26 8.08
C GLY A 184 -10.83 18.01 9.22
N GLU A 185 -9.83 18.82 8.84
CA GLU A 185 -9.11 19.69 9.76
C GLU A 185 -9.90 21.00 9.93
N MET A 186 -10.09 21.46 11.18
CA MET A 186 -10.73 22.73 11.46
C MET A 186 -9.69 23.84 11.45
N LYS A 187 -9.79 24.77 10.51
CA LYS A 187 -8.88 25.92 10.40
C LYS A 187 -9.21 27.02 11.40
N SER A 188 -10.49 27.29 11.62
CA SER A 188 -10.93 28.30 12.59
C SER A 188 -12.29 27.99 13.20
N GLU A 189 -12.47 28.42 14.44
CA GLU A 189 -13.70 28.31 15.22
C GLU A 189 -14.09 29.69 15.75
N GLN A 190 -15.34 30.10 15.55
CA GLN A 190 -15.87 31.36 16.06
C GLN A 190 -17.28 31.17 16.63
N TRP A 191 -17.50 31.68 17.84
CA TRP A 191 -18.84 31.77 18.44
C TRP A 191 -19.49 33.10 18.06
N LEU A 192 -20.69 33.03 17.50
CA LEU A 192 -21.49 34.19 17.14
C LEU A 192 -22.26 34.72 18.35
N SER A 193 -22.68 35.98 18.29
CA SER A 193 -23.42 36.67 19.36
C SER A 193 -24.76 36.01 19.73
N ASN A 194 -25.33 35.22 18.83
CA ASN A 194 -26.55 34.43 19.06
C ASN A 194 -26.28 33.03 19.64
N GLY A 195 -25.04 32.74 20.05
CA GLY A 195 -24.61 31.43 20.57
C GLY A 195 -24.40 30.36 19.50
N SER A 196 -24.53 30.69 18.21
CA SER A 196 -24.24 29.75 17.12
C SER A 196 -22.73 29.59 16.93
N LEU A 197 -22.32 28.41 16.48
CA LEU A 197 -20.94 28.08 16.22
C LEU A 197 -20.66 28.20 14.72
N GLN A 198 -19.67 28.98 14.34
CA GLN A 198 -19.16 29.06 12.97
C GLN A 198 -17.79 28.39 12.90
N VAL A 199 -17.62 27.46 11.96
CA VAL A 199 -16.38 26.71 11.74
C VAL A 199 -15.96 26.84 10.29
N VAL A 200 -14.67 27.05 10.06
CA VAL A 200 -14.05 26.96 8.73
C VAL A 200 -13.24 25.67 8.64
N LEU A 201 -13.56 24.86 7.65
CA LEU A 201 -12.89 23.60 7.29
C LEU A 201 -12.06 23.83 6.02
#